data_AF-A0A814MPH9-F1
#
_entry.id   AF-A0A814MPH9-F1
#
_cell.length_a   1.000
_cell.length_b   1.000
_cell.length_c   1.000
_cell.angle_alpha   90.00
_cell.angle_beta   90.00
_cell.angle_gamma   90.00
#
_symmetry.space_group_name_H-M   'P 1'
#
loop_
_entity.id
_entity.type
_entity.pdbx_description
1 polymer ?
#
loop_
_entity_poly.entity_id
_entity_poly.type
_entity_poly.pdbx_seq_one_letter_code
_entity_poly.pdbx_strand_id
1 'polypeptide(L)'
;MKTLLESTNIQILPQHRLKVPKTSLIPAIFFYNGSFTPIHAGHLNVLEDAKRYIDNLGTHEFLAAYISPSHSGYIAKKLKADELIGAGHRLSMIYLAIENIDWVMIDLFEIFQPCKTKLSITMEAFLSRVHSQLPHGKSIDVFWLKGEDALFHTRSPDNLIQLGFHTVYVLNRGCNEDIINNNDELKSIEDYYEKRWREIRAASSFPEKFHIVQSTHMNLSSSTIRACARNPSVTREKLQLCIQLDNITTYIIQHQLWSTRVNTMPALSVFPNEITDLTLELLSTMLSAYSSSSVKVNSFMFEQIGVGKGWNGSIYRLYDIQYSSDSTDYLPPSMVLKLSTGIWLQRVASIEPEFYLKLGPRISNIEIPKCYYVARHPHSSNESLLLLEDLSMNCDPLDSKGSLKDSTLFFLIASIASLHAEFFNHPLLRQEMFAWLPSVNSTLTHYHTEYVLKMTDKEFTQLLESRVSPKAYTYAKALVTHIPHLFQTLTDEHYTLSHGDFWINNLFIRRSQSHRLVLFDWQTCCRANGLIDIVFFLRLLDTDRARSLESQVLQLYHQTLVNKDLSPYKYINS
;
A
#
# COMPACT_ATOMS: atom_id res chain seq x y z
N MET A 1 -15.69 -5.73 -3.19
CA MET A 1 -14.41 -5.16 -3.70
C MET A 1 -14.37 -4.94 -5.22
N LYS A 2 -14.99 -5.81 -6.03
CA LYS A 2 -14.84 -5.85 -7.51
C LYS A 2 -15.45 -4.66 -8.29
N THR A 3 -16.39 -3.93 -7.71
CA THR A 3 -17.20 -2.92 -8.44
C THR A 3 -16.86 -1.46 -8.14
N LEU A 4 -15.94 -1.16 -7.21
CA LEU A 4 -15.68 0.21 -6.72
C LEU A 4 -14.32 0.81 -7.15
N LEU A 5 -13.49 0.07 -7.90
CA LEU A 5 -12.12 0.48 -8.29
C LEU A 5 -11.97 0.72 -9.82
N GLU A 6 -13.08 0.95 -10.52
CA GLU A 6 -13.04 1.55 -11.86
C GLU A 6 -12.94 3.07 -11.74
N SER A 7 -12.12 3.73 -12.54
CA SER A 7 -11.92 5.18 -12.56
C SER A 7 -13.13 6.07 -12.66
N THR A 8 -14.12 5.61 -13.41
CA THR A 8 -15.41 6.26 -13.50
C THR A 8 -16.04 6.38 -12.11
N ASN A 9 -15.70 5.50 -11.15
CA ASN A 9 -16.17 5.55 -9.76
C ASN A 9 -15.44 6.53 -8.83
N ILE A 10 -14.24 7.04 -9.15
CA ILE A 10 -13.54 7.99 -8.25
C ILE A 10 -14.22 9.37 -8.28
N GLN A 11 -14.76 9.75 -9.44
CA GLN A 11 -15.58 10.95 -9.61
C GLN A 11 -17.04 10.73 -9.19
N ILE A 12 -17.50 9.48 -9.06
CA ILE A 12 -18.84 9.16 -8.60
C ILE A 12 -18.87 9.17 -7.08
N LEU A 13 -19.84 9.89 -6.52
CA LEU A 13 -20.17 9.80 -5.12
C LEU A 13 -21.05 8.55 -4.90
N PRO A 14 -20.61 7.56 -4.09
CA PRO A 14 -21.39 6.32 -3.91
C PRO A 14 -22.77 6.59 -3.32
N GLN A 15 -23.79 5.87 -3.80
CA GLN A 15 -25.18 6.07 -3.34
C GLN A 15 -25.85 4.80 -2.79
N HIS A 16 -25.17 3.66 -2.84
CA HIS A 16 -25.71 2.33 -2.51
C HIS A 16 -26.20 2.17 -1.06
N ARG A 17 -25.81 3.05 -0.15
CA ARG A 17 -26.26 3.10 1.26
C ARG A 17 -26.96 4.42 1.61
N LEU A 18 -27.27 5.26 0.61
CA LEU A 18 -28.00 6.50 0.80
C LEU A 18 -29.46 6.21 1.12
N LYS A 19 -29.95 6.70 2.26
CA LYS A 19 -31.38 6.59 2.58
C LYS A 19 -32.20 7.59 1.79
N VAL A 20 -33.43 7.20 1.44
CA VAL A 20 -34.42 8.10 0.84
C VAL A 20 -35.07 8.91 1.97
N PRO A 21 -35.13 10.25 1.88
CA PRO A 21 -35.86 11.07 2.84
C PRO A 21 -37.30 10.60 3.00
N LYS A 22 -37.76 10.45 4.25
CA LYS A 22 -39.13 10.01 4.59
C LYS A 22 -39.96 11.13 5.20
N THR A 23 -39.32 12.21 5.61
CA THR A 23 -39.96 13.33 6.31
C THR A 23 -39.83 14.62 5.49
N SER A 24 -40.44 15.70 5.98
CA SER A 24 -40.22 17.05 5.44
C SER A 24 -39.03 17.77 6.07
N LEU A 25 -38.22 17.09 6.89
CA LEU A 25 -37.02 17.66 7.51
C LEU A 25 -35.91 17.86 6.47
N ILE A 26 -34.92 18.70 6.81
CA ILE A 26 -33.80 19.00 5.91
C ILE A 26 -32.91 17.75 5.81
N PRO A 27 -32.70 17.20 4.61
CA PRO A 27 -31.79 16.08 4.45
C PRO A 27 -30.37 16.43 4.89
N ALA A 28 -29.73 15.55 5.66
CA ALA A 28 -28.37 15.75 6.16
C ALA A 28 -27.46 14.57 5.79
N ILE A 29 -26.22 14.89 5.40
CA ILE A 29 -25.16 13.88 5.21
C ILE A 29 -23.88 14.29 5.94
N PHE A 30 -23.05 13.29 6.26
CA PHE A 30 -21.73 13.53 6.86
C PHE A 30 -20.60 13.43 5.85
N PHE A 31 -19.65 14.35 5.98
CA PHE A 31 -18.32 14.25 5.39
C PHE A 31 -17.31 14.07 6.52
N TYR A 32 -16.62 12.93 6.55
CA TYR A 32 -15.65 12.62 7.61
C TYR A 32 -14.28 12.25 7.02
N ASN A 33 -13.37 13.23 7.00
CA ASN A 33 -12.04 13.05 6.42
C ASN A 33 -10.99 12.74 7.49
N GLY A 34 -9.97 11.98 7.11
CA GLY A 34 -8.92 11.59 8.04
C GLY A 34 -7.88 10.65 7.46
N SER A 35 -6.81 10.42 8.22
CA SER A 35 -5.75 9.49 7.78
C SER A 35 -6.21 8.02 7.83
N PHE A 36 -7.00 7.66 8.85
CA PHE A 36 -7.49 6.30 9.12
C PHE A 36 -6.37 5.25 9.06
N THR A 37 -5.32 5.47 9.85
CA THR A 37 -4.07 4.69 9.83
C THR A 37 -3.77 4.05 11.20
N PRO A 38 -4.56 3.06 11.66
CA PRO A 38 -5.77 2.51 11.05
C PRO A 38 -7.06 3.25 11.48
N ILE A 39 -8.18 2.93 10.81
CA ILE A 39 -9.53 3.12 11.37
C ILE A 39 -9.70 2.23 12.61
N HIS A 40 -10.54 2.64 13.57
CA HIS A 40 -10.77 1.94 14.83
C HIS A 40 -12.13 2.32 15.41
N ALA A 41 -12.59 1.64 16.48
CA ALA A 41 -13.92 1.85 17.05
C ALA A 41 -14.21 3.32 17.39
N GLY A 42 -13.23 4.07 17.92
CA GLY A 42 -13.39 5.51 18.18
C GLY A 42 -13.83 6.35 16.97
N HIS A 43 -13.44 6.00 15.74
CA HIS A 43 -13.93 6.68 14.52
C HIS A 43 -15.40 6.33 14.22
N LEU A 44 -15.82 5.10 14.51
CA LEU A 44 -17.22 4.68 14.34
C LEU A 44 -18.11 5.33 15.40
N ASN A 45 -17.61 5.45 16.64
CA ASN A 45 -18.31 6.16 17.70
C ASN A 45 -18.55 7.63 17.35
N VAL A 46 -17.57 8.31 16.73
CA VAL A 46 -17.76 9.68 16.22
C VAL A 46 -18.93 9.77 15.23
N LEU A 47 -19.06 8.79 14.33
CA LEU A 47 -20.15 8.75 13.37
C LEU A 47 -21.51 8.51 14.07
N GLU A 48 -21.57 7.57 15.01
CA GLU A 48 -22.80 7.27 15.78
C GLU A 48 -23.23 8.43 16.67
N ASP A 49 -22.29 9.08 17.37
CA ASP A 49 -22.56 10.23 18.24
C ASP A 49 -23.07 11.42 17.45
N ALA A 50 -22.44 11.72 16.32
CA ALA A 50 -22.88 12.78 15.42
C ALA A 50 -24.27 12.46 14.84
N LYS A 51 -24.54 11.20 14.46
CA LYS A 51 -25.85 10.79 13.96
C LYS A 51 -26.95 11.00 15.01
N ARG A 52 -26.72 10.53 16.25
CA ARG A 52 -27.64 10.76 17.37
C ARG A 52 -27.89 12.25 17.62
N TYR A 53 -26.86 13.07 17.50
CA TYR A 53 -27.01 14.52 17.62
C TYR A 53 -27.93 15.11 16.54
N ILE A 54 -27.75 14.74 15.27
CA ILE A 54 -28.62 15.20 14.18
C ILE A 54 -30.07 14.73 14.37
N ASP A 55 -30.27 13.46 14.73
CA ASP A 55 -31.61 12.92 14.99
C ASP A 55 -32.33 13.70 16.11
N ASN A 56 -31.58 14.21 17.10
CA ASN A 56 -32.11 15.01 18.20
C ASN A 56 -32.30 16.51 17.89
N LEU A 57 -31.74 17.04 16.80
CA LEU A 57 -31.97 18.44 16.41
C LEU A 57 -33.43 18.69 16.03
N GLY A 58 -34.13 17.67 15.52
CA GLY A 58 -35.51 17.77 15.06
C GLY A 58 -35.72 18.62 13.80
N THR A 59 -34.64 19.18 13.22
CA THR A 59 -34.65 19.98 11.99
C THR A 59 -34.17 19.21 10.76
N HIS A 60 -33.43 18.13 10.98
CA HIS A 60 -32.72 17.39 9.93
C HIS A 60 -33.10 15.91 9.93
N GLU A 61 -33.11 15.31 8.75
CA GLU A 61 -33.21 13.85 8.57
C GLU A 61 -31.87 13.33 8.05
N PHE A 62 -31.19 12.50 8.84
CA PHE A 62 -29.91 11.94 8.47
C PHE A 62 -30.04 10.86 7.39
N LEU A 63 -29.31 11.02 6.27
CA LEU A 63 -29.39 10.11 5.13
C LEU A 63 -28.20 9.15 4.99
N ALA A 64 -26.98 9.62 5.23
CA ALA A 64 -25.76 8.84 5.05
C ALA A 64 -24.50 9.55 5.56
N ALA A 65 -23.41 8.81 5.70
CA ALA A 65 -22.08 9.35 5.94
C ALA A 65 -21.07 8.89 4.89
N TYR A 66 -20.10 9.76 4.61
CA TYR A 66 -18.98 9.52 3.71
C TYR A 66 -17.67 9.65 4.47
N ILE A 67 -16.97 8.53 4.63
CA ILE A 67 -15.58 8.51 5.09
C ILE A 67 -14.69 8.86 3.90
N SER A 68 -13.90 9.93 4.00
CA SER A 68 -12.97 10.39 2.96
C SER A 68 -11.52 10.19 3.41
N PRO A 69 -10.86 9.08 3.04
CA PRO A 69 -9.51 8.79 3.50
C PRO A 69 -8.48 9.69 2.82
N SER A 70 -7.52 10.19 3.58
CA SER A 70 -6.54 11.14 3.03
C SER A 70 -5.55 10.52 2.05
N HIS A 71 -5.04 11.34 1.13
CA HIS A 71 -4.00 10.96 0.18
C HIS A 71 -2.71 10.54 0.89
N SER A 72 -2.01 9.52 0.38
CA SER A 72 -0.77 8.98 0.97
C SER A 72 0.32 10.05 1.14
N GLY A 73 0.39 11.04 0.24
CA GLY A 73 1.30 12.18 0.34
C GLY A 73 1.01 13.14 1.51
N TYR A 74 -0.23 13.23 2.01
CA TYR A 74 -0.53 13.93 3.27
C TYR A 74 -0.02 13.11 4.46
N ILE A 75 -0.31 11.80 4.45
CA ILE A 75 0.07 10.88 5.52
C ILE A 75 1.60 10.80 5.66
N ALA A 76 2.32 10.75 4.55
CA ALA A 76 3.79 10.76 4.51
C ALA A 76 4.44 11.98 5.17
N LYS A 77 3.71 13.11 5.28
CA LYS A 77 4.17 14.30 6.02
C LYS A 77 3.76 14.28 7.49
N LYS A 78 2.72 13.54 7.84
CA LYS A 78 2.14 13.48 9.19
C LYS A 78 2.76 12.38 10.05
N LEU A 79 3.08 11.24 9.45
CA LEU A 79 3.51 10.04 10.15
C LEU A 79 5.00 9.78 9.93
N LYS A 80 5.61 9.08 10.89
CA LYS A 80 6.95 8.52 10.70
C LYS A 80 6.90 7.41 9.67
N ALA A 81 8.01 7.13 9.01
CA ALA A 81 7.97 6.21 7.90
C ALA A 81 7.83 4.72 8.27
N ASP A 82 8.16 4.35 9.50
CA ASP A 82 7.80 3.06 10.11
C ASP A 82 6.30 2.93 10.41
N GLU A 83 5.56 4.06 10.42
CA GLU A 83 4.11 4.11 10.61
C GLU A 83 3.31 4.14 9.30
N LEU A 84 3.99 4.32 8.15
CA LEU A 84 3.35 4.39 6.85
C LEU A 84 2.92 3.01 6.35
N ILE A 85 1.67 2.93 5.90
CA ILE A 85 1.09 1.77 5.21
C ILE A 85 0.45 2.21 3.89
N GLY A 86 0.34 1.27 2.95
CA GLY A 86 -0.24 1.51 1.63
C GLY A 86 -1.69 2.01 1.68
N ALA A 87 -2.13 2.70 0.62
CA ALA A 87 -3.50 3.18 0.49
C ALA A 87 -4.52 2.01 0.51
N GLY A 88 -4.19 0.89 -0.15
CA GLY A 88 -5.02 -0.30 -0.16
C GLY A 88 -5.24 -0.93 1.22
N HIS A 89 -4.24 -0.92 2.11
CA HIS A 89 -4.42 -1.42 3.48
C HIS A 89 -5.39 -0.54 4.27
N ARG A 90 -5.27 0.79 4.15
CA ARG A 90 -6.21 1.72 4.78
C ARG A 90 -7.62 1.51 4.26
N LEU A 91 -7.79 1.42 2.94
CA LEU A 91 -9.10 1.15 2.33
C LEU A 91 -9.68 -0.17 2.79
N SER A 92 -8.89 -1.24 2.78
CA SER A 92 -9.35 -2.58 3.21
C SER A 92 -9.83 -2.56 4.65
N MET A 93 -9.09 -1.92 5.56
CA MET A 93 -9.51 -1.76 6.94
C MET A 93 -10.77 -0.89 7.07
N ILE A 94 -10.92 0.17 6.29
CA ILE A 94 -12.15 0.99 6.31
C ILE A 94 -13.35 0.16 5.82
N TYR A 95 -13.21 -0.59 4.73
CA TYR A 95 -14.25 -1.48 4.22
C TYR A 95 -14.69 -2.52 5.26
N LEU A 96 -13.73 -3.18 5.91
CA LEU A 96 -14.00 -4.13 6.99
C LEU A 96 -14.72 -3.45 8.16
N ALA A 97 -14.27 -2.25 8.57
CA ALA A 97 -14.85 -1.54 9.71
C ALA A 97 -16.32 -1.13 9.48
N ILE A 98 -16.71 -0.83 8.24
CA ILE A 98 -18.05 -0.36 7.88
C ILE A 98 -18.92 -1.44 7.23
N GLU A 99 -18.46 -2.69 7.16
CA GLU A 99 -19.12 -3.77 6.42
C GLU A 99 -20.59 -3.92 6.85
N ASN A 100 -20.83 -3.89 8.16
CA ASN A 100 -22.15 -4.05 8.78
C ASN A 100 -22.89 -2.72 9.04
N ILE A 101 -22.38 -1.59 8.53
CA ILE A 101 -23.00 -0.27 8.72
C ILE A 101 -23.67 0.17 7.41
N ASP A 102 -25.00 0.11 7.37
CA ASP A 102 -25.79 0.25 6.14
C ASP A 102 -26.05 1.70 5.69
N TRP A 103 -25.40 2.67 6.33
CA TRP A 103 -25.52 4.11 6.06
C TRP A 103 -24.17 4.83 5.89
N VAL A 104 -23.05 4.11 6.02
CA VAL A 104 -21.69 4.65 5.83
C VAL A 104 -21.10 4.17 4.51
N MET A 105 -20.49 5.09 3.76
CA MET A 105 -19.81 4.83 2.49
C MET A 105 -18.40 5.42 2.50
N ILE A 106 -17.57 5.02 1.53
CA ILE A 106 -16.21 5.56 1.37
C ILE A 106 -16.18 6.48 0.17
N ASP A 107 -15.80 7.73 0.38
CA ASP A 107 -15.45 8.65 -0.70
C ASP A 107 -13.99 8.43 -1.11
N LEU A 108 -13.80 7.92 -2.32
CA LEU A 108 -12.50 7.55 -2.87
C LEU A 108 -11.76 8.73 -3.53
N PHE A 109 -12.39 9.91 -3.59
CA PHE A 109 -11.83 11.04 -4.33
C PHE A 109 -10.45 11.47 -3.84
N GLU A 110 -10.27 11.74 -2.54
CA GLU A 110 -9.00 12.27 -2.01
C GLU A 110 -7.87 11.24 -2.10
N ILE A 111 -8.13 10.00 -1.72
CA ILE A 111 -7.10 8.96 -1.59
C ILE A 111 -6.43 8.62 -2.93
N PHE A 112 -7.14 8.79 -4.04
CA PHE A 112 -6.65 8.47 -5.39
C PHE A 112 -6.19 9.68 -6.21
N GLN A 113 -6.17 10.88 -5.64
CA GLN A 113 -5.59 12.03 -6.34
C GLN A 113 -4.13 11.75 -6.75
N PRO A 114 -3.65 12.32 -7.88
CA PRO A 114 -2.28 12.06 -8.37
C PRO A 114 -1.23 12.60 -7.41
N CYS A 115 -1.55 13.67 -6.68
CA CYS A 115 -0.69 14.28 -5.68
C CYS A 115 -1.49 14.68 -4.44
N LYS A 116 -0.79 15.09 -3.38
CA LYS A 116 -1.43 15.62 -2.18
C LYS A 116 -2.28 16.85 -2.55
N THR A 117 -3.59 16.73 -2.43
CA THR A 117 -4.56 17.81 -2.57
C THR A 117 -4.68 18.64 -1.31
N LYS A 118 -5.06 19.91 -1.48
CA LYS A 118 -5.48 20.75 -0.35
C LYS A 118 -6.88 20.31 0.10
N LEU A 119 -7.13 20.35 1.40
CA LEU A 119 -8.43 19.95 1.97
C LEU A 119 -9.60 20.75 1.37
N SER A 120 -9.42 22.05 1.10
CA SER A 120 -10.47 22.88 0.48
C SER A 120 -10.90 22.34 -0.89
N ILE A 121 -9.94 21.91 -1.72
CA ILE A 121 -10.22 21.33 -3.04
C ILE A 121 -10.99 20.01 -2.90
N THR A 122 -10.60 19.15 -1.94
CA THR A 122 -11.33 17.92 -1.65
C THR A 122 -12.77 18.20 -1.23
N MET A 123 -12.97 19.19 -0.34
CA MET A 123 -14.29 19.57 0.16
C MET A 123 -15.17 20.21 -0.92
N GLU A 124 -14.61 21.08 -1.76
CA GLU A 124 -15.28 21.66 -2.93
C GLU A 124 -15.71 20.57 -3.93
N ALA A 125 -14.82 19.62 -4.22
CA ALA A 125 -15.13 18.49 -5.09
C ALA A 125 -16.20 17.57 -4.49
N PHE A 126 -16.20 17.36 -3.17
CA PHE A 126 -17.25 16.63 -2.49
C PHE A 126 -18.61 17.32 -2.62
N LEU A 127 -18.71 18.61 -2.29
CA LEU A 127 -19.95 19.38 -2.43
C LEU A 127 -20.46 19.42 -3.87
N SER A 128 -19.57 19.64 -4.83
CA SER A 128 -19.92 19.64 -6.25
C SER A 128 -20.58 18.32 -6.65
N ARG A 129 -20.02 17.19 -6.20
CA ARG A 129 -20.60 15.86 -6.44
C ARG A 129 -21.91 15.63 -5.69
N VAL A 130 -22.03 16.10 -4.44
CA VAL A 130 -23.30 16.06 -3.69
C VAL A 130 -24.39 16.79 -4.47
N HIS A 131 -24.15 18.04 -4.86
CA HIS A 131 -25.12 18.88 -5.57
C HIS A 131 -25.52 18.34 -6.94
N SER A 132 -24.60 17.70 -7.66
CA SER A 132 -24.81 17.25 -9.04
C SER A 132 -25.28 15.81 -9.16
N GLN A 133 -24.94 14.93 -8.20
CA GLN A 133 -25.16 13.48 -8.33
C GLN A 133 -26.21 12.94 -7.37
N LEU A 134 -26.45 13.58 -6.22
CA LEU A 134 -27.46 13.10 -5.27
C LEU A 134 -28.85 13.67 -5.60
N PRO A 135 -29.92 12.89 -5.38
CA PRO A 135 -31.30 13.38 -5.51
C PRO A 135 -31.52 14.62 -4.64
N HIS A 136 -32.01 15.70 -5.25
CA HIS A 136 -32.18 17.00 -4.58
C HIS A 136 -30.92 17.49 -3.84
N GLY A 137 -29.73 17.20 -4.39
CA GLY A 137 -28.44 17.46 -3.72
C GLY A 137 -28.24 18.89 -3.21
N LYS A 138 -28.79 19.90 -3.88
CA LYS A 138 -28.74 21.32 -3.45
C LYS A 138 -29.54 21.62 -2.17
N SER A 139 -30.42 20.73 -1.76
CA SER A 139 -31.25 20.83 -0.56
C SER A 139 -30.69 20.00 0.60
N ILE A 140 -29.53 19.35 0.41
CA ILE A 140 -28.88 18.53 1.43
C ILE A 140 -27.87 19.38 2.20
N ASP A 141 -28.02 19.45 3.52
CA ASP A 141 -27.01 20.03 4.39
C ASP A 141 -25.86 19.04 4.64
N VAL A 142 -24.64 19.52 4.48
CA VAL A 142 -23.44 18.70 4.64
C VAL A 142 -22.72 19.06 5.94
N PHE A 143 -22.62 18.08 6.84
CA PHE A 143 -21.95 18.23 8.12
C PHE A 143 -20.54 17.62 8.05
N TRP A 144 -19.53 18.46 8.23
CA TRP A 144 -18.14 18.06 8.30
C TRP A 144 -17.78 17.64 9.72
N LEU A 145 -17.53 16.35 9.90
CA LEU A 145 -17.16 15.78 11.20
C LEU A 145 -15.68 15.93 11.49
N LYS A 146 -15.36 16.32 12.72
CA LYS A 146 -14.00 16.44 13.25
C LYS A 146 -13.90 15.78 14.62
N GLY A 147 -12.73 15.21 14.88
CA GLY A 147 -12.33 14.89 16.25
C GLY A 147 -12.01 16.16 17.04
N GLU A 148 -11.98 15.99 18.36
CA GLU A 148 -11.63 17.01 19.34
C GLU A 148 -10.31 17.75 19.05
N ASP A 149 -9.31 17.06 18.51
CA ASP A 149 -7.99 17.62 18.22
C ASP A 149 -8.00 18.80 17.25
N ALA A 150 -9.04 18.88 16.41
CA ALA A 150 -9.21 20.01 15.51
C ALA A 150 -9.50 21.33 16.24
N LEU A 151 -10.10 21.31 17.45
CA LEU A 151 -10.42 22.52 18.22
C LEU A 151 -9.17 23.31 18.63
N PHE A 152 -8.05 22.61 18.86
CA PHE A 152 -6.80 23.21 19.35
C PHE A 152 -5.95 23.86 18.23
N HIS A 153 -6.18 23.48 16.96
CA HIS A 153 -5.30 23.87 15.85
C HIS A 153 -5.98 24.73 14.77
N THR A 154 -7.32 24.82 14.75
CA THR A 154 -8.00 25.66 13.76
C THR A 154 -7.94 27.16 14.11
N ARG A 155 -7.32 27.96 13.24
CA ARG A 155 -7.70 29.38 13.05
C ARG A 155 -9.08 29.45 12.38
N SER A 156 -9.77 30.60 12.48
CA SER A 156 -11.19 30.76 12.10
C SER A 156 -11.56 29.98 10.81
N PRO A 157 -12.56 29.09 10.86
CA PRO A 157 -12.96 28.28 9.70
C PRO A 157 -13.87 29.03 8.71
N ASP A 158 -13.94 30.36 8.74
CA ASP A 158 -14.85 31.14 7.89
C ASP A 158 -14.73 30.82 6.40
N ASN A 159 -13.52 30.59 5.90
CA ASN A 159 -13.28 30.19 4.50
C ASN A 159 -13.98 28.87 4.11
N LEU A 160 -14.27 28.00 5.08
CA LEU A 160 -14.91 26.69 4.85
C LEU A 160 -16.43 26.75 5.05
N ILE A 161 -16.91 27.68 5.87
CA ILE A 161 -18.35 27.95 5.99
C ILE A 161 -18.86 28.68 4.73
N GLN A 162 -18.01 29.51 4.12
CA GLN A 162 -18.28 30.08 2.79
C GLN A 162 -18.54 29.00 1.72
N LEU A 163 -18.03 27.77 1.90
CA LEU A 163 -18.32 26.65 1.01
C LEU A 163 -19.69 26.02 1.25
N GLY A 164 -20.33 26.26 2.40
CA GLY A 164 -21.68 25.77 2.72
C GLY A 164 -21.77 24.66 3.76
N PHE A 165 -20.66 24.21 4.36
CA PHE A 165 -20.66 23.14 5.37
C PHE A 165 -21.15 23.59 6.75
N HIS A 166 -21.82 22.68 7.45
CA HIS A 166 -21.94 22.68 8.91
C HIS A 166 -20.70 22.02 9.50
N THR A 167 -20.11 22.56 10.56
CA THR A 167 -18.93 21.97 11.22
C THR A 167 -19.33 21.31 12.53
N VAL A 168 -19.00 20.03 12.70
CA VAL A 168 -19.29 19.25 13.90
C VAL A 168 -17.99 18.85 14.59
N TYR A 169 -17.84 19.24 15.85
CA TYR A 169 -16.73 18.83 16.70
C TYR A 169 -17.23 17.77 17.68
N VAL A 170 -16.69 16.55 17.58
CA VAL A 170 -17.01 15.45 18.49
C VAL A 170 -15.92 15.34 19.55
N LEU A 171 -16.28 15.64 20.79
CA LEU A 171 -15.41 15.60 21.96
C LEU A 171 -15.34 14.16 22.48
N ASN A 172 -14.19 13.51 22.32
CA ASN A 172 -14.04 12.06 22.55
C ASN A 172 -12.76 11.65 23.29
N ARG A 173 -11.95 12.61 23.72
CA ARG A 173 -10.78 12.41 24.57
C ARG A 173 -11.08 13.09 25.90
N GLY A 174 -11.42 12.29 26.91
CA GLY A 174 -11.42 12.80 28.29
C GLY A 174 -10.06 13.43 28.62
N CYS A 175 -10.08 14.53 29.39
CA CYS A 175 -8.98 15.35 29.88
C CYS A 175 -7.55 14.99 29.43
N ASN A 176 -6.92 15.87 28.64
CA ASN A 176 -5.46 15.98 28.64
C ASN A 176 -5.07 16.93 29.80
N GLU A 177 -4.59 16.39 30.92
CA GLU A 177 -4.18 17.17 32.11
C GLU A 177 -3.15 18.26 31.78
N ASP A 178 -2.34 18.06 30.74
CA ASP A 178 -1.30 19.01 30.29
C ASP A 178 -1.86 20.36 29.77
N ILE A 179 -3.11 20.39 29.32
CA ILE A 179 -3.74 21.62 28.77
C ILE A 179 -4.23 22.52 29.92
N ILE A 180 -4.67 21.91 31.03
CA ILE A 180 -5.18 22.62 32.21
C ILE A 180 -4.01 23.25 32.98
N ASN A 181 -2.90 22.52 33.12
CA ASN A 181 -1.74 22.95 33.92
C ASN A 181 -0.97 24.18 33.36
N ASN A 182 -1.27 24.63 32.14
CA ASN A 182 -0.60 25.77 31.51
C ASN A 182 -1.46 27.05 31.45
N ASN A 183 -2.64 27.08 32.08
CA ASN A 183 -3.52 28.26 32.06
C ASN A 183 -4.19 28.49 33.43
N ASP A 184 -3.65 29.43 34.21
CA ASP A 184 -4.11 29.76 35.58
C ASP A 184 -5.56 30.29 35.67
N GLU A 185 -6.22 30.56 34.54
CA GLU A 185 -7.60 31.10 34.48
C GLU A 185 -8.70 30.03 34.27
N LEU A 186 -8.36 28.76 34.00
CA LEU A 186 -9.34 27.72 33.66
C LEU A 186 -9.64 26.83 34.87
N LYS A 187 -10.90 26.80 35.31
CA LYS A 187 -11.35 25.98 36.47
C LYS A 187 -11.66 24.53 36.11
N SER A 188 -11.93 24.25 34.83
CA SER A 188 -12.22 22.92 34.28
C SER A 188 -11.95 22.87 32.77
N ILE A 189 -11.92 21.68 32.17
CA ILE A 189 -11.76 21.53 30.71
C ILE A 189 -13.07 21.87 29.97
N GLU A 190 -14.21 21.67 30.61
CA GLU A 190 -15.51 22.12 30.14
C GLU A 190 -15.53 23.64 29.96
N ASP A 191 -14.94 24.38 30.89
CA ASP A 191 -14.78 25.84 30.77
C ASP A 191 -13.89 26.23 29.58
N TYR A 192 -12.84 25.43 29.30
CA TYR A 192 -11.99 25.64 28.13
C TYR A 192 -12.77 25.44 26.84
N TYR A 193 -13.52 24.33 26.72
CA TYR A 193 -14.35 24.07 25.54
C TYR A 193 -15.41 25.14 25.36
N GLU A 194 -16.09 25.56 26.43
CA GLU A 194 -17.08 26.64 26.37
C GLU A 194 -16.46 28.00 25.99
N LYS A 195 -15.25 28.31 26.49
CA LYS A 195 -14.51 29.52 26.10
C LYS A 195 -14.16 29.45 24.61
N ARG A 196 -13.55 28.36 24.16
CA ARG A 196 -13.16 28.17 22.76
C ARG A 196 -14.37 28.20 21.83
N TRP A 197 -15.47 27.62 22.28
CA TRP A 197 -16.74 27.62 21.57
C TRP A 197 -17.32 29.01 21.39
N ARG A 198 -17.31 29.82 22.46
CA ARG A 198 -17.68 31.23 22.40
C ARG A 198 -16.80 32.02 21.44
N GLU A 199 -15.49 31.82 21.46
CA GLU A 199 -14.55 32.46 20.54
C GLU A 199 -14.85 32.11 19.07
N ILE A 200 -15.09 30.84 18.76
CA ILE A 200 -15.39 30.38 17.41
C ILE A 200 -16.71 31.01 16.91
N ARG A 201 -17.76 31.00 17.75
CA ARG A 201 -19.05 31.61 17.38
C ARG A 201 -18.96 33.12 17.23
N ALA A 202 -18.22 33.81 18.09
CA ALA A 202 -18.03 35.26 18.01
C ALA A 202 -17.23 35.70 16.79
N ALA A 203 -16.29 34.87 16.33
CA ALA A 203 -15.46 35.16 15.17
C ALA A 203 -16.16 34.87 13.83
N SER A 204 -17.24 34.07 13.83
CA SER A 204 -17.88 33.63 12.59
C SER A 204 -19.10 34.45 12.21
N SER A 205 -19.30 34.62 10.90
CA SER A 205 -20.53 35.20 10.36
C SER A 205 -21.74 34.25 10.36
N PHE A 206 -21.55 32.96 10.71
CA PHE A 206 -22.59 31.92 10.69
C PHE A 206 -22.49 31.01 11.93
N PRO A 207 -22.70 31.54 13.14
CA PRO A 207 -22.54 30.80 14.39
C PRO A 207 -23.46 29.57 14.52
N GLU A 208 -24.59 29.56 13.81
CA GLU A 208 -25.57 28.47 13.77
C GLU A 208 -25.08 27.21 13.03
N LYS A 209 -24.03 27.34 12.21
CA LYS A 209 -23.45 26.23 11.43
C LYS A 209 -22.40 25.43 12.19
N PHE A 210 -22.22 25.71 13.47
CA PHE A 210 -21.31 24.96 14.30
C PHE A 210 -22.08 24.07 15.28
N HIS A 211 -21.53 22.89 15.52
CA HIS A 211 -22.09 21.91 16.44
C HIS A 211 -20.99 21.31 17.32
N ILE A 212 -21.26 21.17 18.62
CA ILE A 212 -20.43 20.41 19.56
C ILE A 212 -21.23 19.20 20.01
N VAL A 213 -20.60 18.03 19.93
CA VAL A 213 -21.18 16.74 20.31
C VAL A 213 -20.29 16.10 21.37
N GLN A 214 -20.88 15.79 22.53
CA GLN A 214 -20.18 15.07 23.59
C GLN A 214 -20.25 13.56 23.30
N SER A 215 -19.10 12.91 23.19
CA SER A 215 -19.04 11.44 23.07
C SER A 215 -19.13 10.79 24.44
N THR A 216 -19.85 9.67 24.51
CA THR A 216 -19.87 8.78 25.68
C THR A 216 -18.75 7.73 25.65
N HIS A 217 -17.95 7.70 24.58
CA HIS A 217 -16.95 6.65 24.33
C HIS A 217 -15.53 7.22 24.36
N MET A 218 -14.66 6.65 25.21
CA MET A 218 -13.35 7.23 25.51
C MET A 218 -12.22 6.76 24.58
N ASN A 219 -11.45 7.76 24.11
CA ASN A 219 -10.00 7.81 23.87
C ASN A 219 -9.30 6.59 23.21
N LEU A 220 -9.61 6.36 21.94
CA LEU A 220 -8.77 5.56 21.05
C LEU A 220 -8.08 6.48 20.04
N SER A 221 -6.77 6.33 19.88
CA SER A 221 -6.00 7.03 18.85
C SER A 221 -5.29 6.04 17.94
N SER A 222 -5.29 6.32 16.64
CA SER A 222 -4.49 5.54 15.68
C SER A 222 -3.01 5.49 16.07
N SER A 223 -2.47 6.53 16.72
CA SER A 223 -1.08 6.55 17.18
C SER A 223 -0.82 5.55 18.30
N THR A 224 -1.74 5.43 19.27
CA THR A 224 -1.65 4.42 20.34
C THR A 224 -1.76 3.02 19.77
N ILE A 225 -2.64 2.81 18.79
CA ILE A 225 -2.79 1.51 18.11
C ILE A 225 -1.50 1.14 17.36
N ARG A 226 -0.92 2.06 16.58
CA ARG A 226 0.37 1.81 15.91
C ARG A 226 1.49 1.55 16.91
N ALA A 227 1.53 2.29 18.02
CA ALA A 227 2.51 2.05 19.08
C ALA A 227 2.34 0.65 19.72
N CYS A 228 1.10 0.22 19.96
CA CYS A 228 0.77 -1.12 20.46
C CYS A 228 1.20 -2.19 19.44
N ALA A 229 0.82 -2.06 18.17
CA ALA A 229 1.18 -2.99 17.10
C ALA A 229 2.70 -3.10 16.86
N ARG A 230 3.45 -2.00 17.10
CA ARG A 230 4.93 -2.00 17.04
C ARG A 230 5.61 -2.63 18.25
N ASN A 231 4.89 -2.97 19.32
CA ASN A 231 5.52 -3.64 20.45
C ASN A 231 5.82 -5.11 20.09
N PRO A 232 7.08 -5.57 20.09
CA PRO A 232 7.43 -6.95 19.72
C PRO A 232 6.66 -8.00 20.53
N SER A 233 6.34 -7.68 21.79
CA SER A 233 5.64 -8.55 22.74
C SER A 233 4.12 -8.33 22.77
N VAL A 234 3.55 -7.60 21.80
CA VAL A 234 2.10 -7.42 21.70
C VAL A 234 1.42 -8.77 21.44
N THR A 235 0.32 -9.04 22.14
CA THR A 235 -0.55 -10.20 21.88
C THR A 235 -1.77 -9.75 21.07
N ARG A 236 -2.45 -10.71 20.44
CA ARG A 236 -3.70 -10.43 19.70
C ARG A 236 -4.72 -9.74 20.60
N GLU A 237 -4.85 -10.19 21.85
CA GLU A 237 -5.81 -9.67 22.82
C GLU A 237 -5.49 -8.21 23.18
N LYS A 238 -4.21 -7.88 23.41
CA LYS A 238 -3.78 -6.50 23.69
C LYS A 238 -4.06 -5.58 22.50
N LEU A 239 -3.76 -6.03 21.29
CA LEU A 239 -4.05 -5.26 20.09
C LEU A 239 -5.57 -5.08 19.89
N GLN A 240 -6.35 -6.14 20.13
CA GLN A 240 -7.80 -6.12 20.06
C GLN A 240 -8.42 -5.15 21.07
N LEU A 241 -7.90 -5.08 22.29
CA LEU A 241 -8.36 -4.11 23.29
C LEU A 241 -8.09 -2.66 22.87
N CYS A 242 -6.99 -2.40 22.15
CA CYS A 242 -6.67 -1.07 21.63
C CYS A 242 -7.52 -0.67 20.41
N ILE A 243 -7.89 -1.61 19.54
CA ILE A 243 -8.60 -1.31 18.28
C ILE A 243 -10.12 -1.40 18.47
N GLN A 244 -10.54 -2.37 19.28
CA GLN A 244 -11.93 -2.76 19.56
C GLN A 244 -12.72 -3.18 18.31
N LEU A 245 -12.04 -3.62 17.24
CA LEU A 245 -12.64 -4.17 16.03
C LEU A 245 -11.86 -5.43 15.63
N ASP A 246 -12.49 -6.61 15.80
CA ASP A 246 -11.82 -7.91 15.65
C ASP A 246 -11.34 -8.18 14.22
N ASN A 247 -12.14 -7.80 13.23
CA ASN A 247 -11.79 -7.90 11.81
C ASN A 247 -10.57 -7.04 11.45
N ILE A 248 -10.43 -5.85 12.04
CA ILE A 248 -9.28 -4.96 11.81
C ILE A 248 -8.03 -5.47 12.51
N THR A 249 -8.17 -5.96 13.74
CA THR A 249 -7.06 -6.61 14.47
C THR A 249 -6.54 -7.81 13.69
N THR A 250 -7.45 -8.67 13.20
CA THR A 250 -7.10 -9.82 12.36
C THR A 250 -6.38 -9.39 11.09
N TYR A 251 -6.87 -8.36 10.41
CA TYR A 251 -6.24 -7.81 9.20
C TYR A 251 -4.81 -7.31 9.47
N ILE A 252 -4.61 -6.55 10.54
CA ILE A 252 -3.29 -6.02 10.92
C ILE A 252 -2.29 -7.14 11.20
N ILE A 253 -2.71 -8.19 11.91
CA ILE A 253 -1.87 -9.35 12.21
C ILE A 253 -1.54 -10.12 10.93
N GLN A 254 -2.53 -10.45 10.11
CA GLN A 254 -2.35 -11.22 8.88
C GLN A 254 -1.41 -10.54 7.88
N HIS A 255 -1.50 -9.21 7.77
CA HIS A 255 -0.67 -8.38 6.89
C HIS A 255 0.58 -7.82 7.59
N GLN A 256 0.84 -8.20 8.84
CA GLN A 256 1.97 -7.75 9.64
C GLN A 256 2.16 -6.23 9.69
N LEU A 257 1.07 -5.47 9.69
CA LEU A 257 1.14 -4.02 9.66
C LEU A 257 1.74 -3.48 10.95
N TRP A 258 2.76 -2.63 10.81
CA TRP A 258 3.55 -2.06 11.92
C TRP A 258 4.26 -3.08 12.82
N SER A 259 4.27 -4.36 12.47
CA SER A 259 4.96 -5.37 13.27
C SER A 259 6.46 -5.08 13.29
N THR A 260 7.02 -4.88 14.48
CA THR A 260 8.47 -4.89 14.66
C THR A 260 9.01 -6.30 14.75
N ARG A 261 8.16 -7.32 14.95
CA ARG A 261 8.60 -8.73 14.95
C ARG A 261 9.27 -9.10 13.65
N VAL A 262 8.90 -8.48 12.52
CA VAL A 262 9.59 -8.70 11.24
C VAL A 262 10.98 -8.06 11.21
N ASN A 263 11.18 -6.94 11.92
CA ASN A 263 12.49 -6.28 12.07
C ASN A 263 13.35 -6.86 13.20
N THR A 264 12.75 -7.57 14.15
CA THR A 264 13.39 -8.25 15.28
C THR A 264 13.04 -9.74 15.28
N MET A 265 12.97 -10.35 14.09
CA MET A 265 12.79 -11.80 13.99
C MET A 265 13.92 -12.43 14.82
N PRO A 266 13.60 -13.34 15.77
CA PRO A 266 14.64 -13.95 16.59
C PRO A 266 15.67 -14.55 15.64
N ALA A 267 16.94 -14.19 15.84
CA ALA A 267 18.03 -14.80 15.10
C ALA A 267 17.88 -16.31 15.26
N LEU A 268 17.82 -17.02 14.15
CA LEU A 268 17.78 -18.48 14.19
C LEU A 268 19.01 -18.93 15.00
N SER A 269 18.80 -19.83 15.97
CA SER A 269 19.91 -20.41 16.74
C SER A 269 20.93 -21.07 15.80
N VAL A 270 20.46 -21.58 14.67
CA VAL A 270 21.24 -22.06 13.53
C VAL A 270 20.60 -21.55 12.24
N PHE A 271 21.37 -20.86 11.39
CA PHE A 271 20.91 -20.46 10.06
C PHE A 271 21.02 -21.66 9.10
N PRO A 272 19.91 -22.08 8.43
CA PRO A 272 19.95 -23.22 7.53
C PRO A 272 20.58 -22.82 6.19
N ASN A 273 21.67 -23.50 5.83
CA ASN A 273 22.40 -23.24 4.59
C ASN A 273 21.87 -24.11 3.45
N GLU A 274 21.34 -25.28 3.80
CA GLU A 274 20.68 -26.22 2.89
C GLU A 274 19.33 -26.69 3.46
N ILE A 275 18.52 -27.33 2.61
CA ILE A 275 17.17 -27.78 3.00
C ILE A 275 17.20 -28.83 4.13
N THR A 276 18.26 -29.63 4.20
CA THR A 276 18.50 -30.65 5.23
C THR A 276 18.73 -30.06 6.62
N ASP A 277 19.12 -28.78 6.71
CA ASP A 277 19.25 -28.06 7.98
C ASP A 277 17.88 -27.61 8.54
N LEU A 278 16.82 -27.62 7.72
CA LEU A 278 15.48 -27.19 8.15
C LEU A 278 14.81 -28.29 8.98
N THR A 279 14.88 -28.17 10.31
CA THR A 279 14.20 -29.10 11.22
C THR A 279 12.74 -28.71 11.49
N LEU A 280 11.95 -29.65 12.04
CA LEU A 280 10.57 -29.38 12.50
C LEU A 280 10.53 -28.25 13.54
N GLU A 281 11.50 -28.23 14.46
CA GLU A 281 11.62 -27.20 15.50
C GLU A 281 11.95 -25.83 14.90
N LEU A 282 12.84 -25.80 13.89
CA LEU A 282 13.21 -24.56 13.21
C LEU A 282 12.01 -23.98 12.46
N LEU A 283 11.31 -24.80 11.67
CA LEU A 283 10.10 -24.37 10.96
C LEU A 283 8.97 -23.96 11.92
N SER A 284 8.80 -24.68 13.03
CA SER A 284 7.87 -24.30 14.11
C SER A 284 8.21 -22.93 14.70
N THR A 285 9.50 -22.65 14.92
CA THR A 285 9.99 -21.36 15.41
C THR A 285 9.70 -20.24 14.41
N MET A 286 10.01 -20.47 13.13
CA MET A 286 9.77 -19.50 12.05
C MET A 286 8.28 -19.14 11.95
N LEU A 287 7.40 -20.15 11.99
CA LEU A 287 5.95 -19.94 11.90
C LEU A 287 5.34 -19.40 13.19
N SER A 288 5.90 -19.71 14.36
CA SER A 288 5.50 -19.07 15.62
C SER A 288 5.83 -17.57 15.62
N ALA A 289 6.89 -17.15 14.93
CA ALA A 289 7.19 -15.72 14.77
C ALA A 289 6.17 -14.99 13.86
N TYR A 290 5.57 -15.72 12.91
CA TYR A 290 4.49 -15.24 12.05
C TYR A 290 3.13 -15.21 12.77
N SER A 291 2.85 -16.27 13.52
CA SER A 291 1.56 -16.60 14.13
C SER A 291 1.29 -15.79 15.40
N SER A 292 0.00 -15.64 15.72
CA SER A 292 -0.45 -15.08 17.01
C SER A 292 -0.32 -16.08 18.16
N SER A 293 -0.26 -17.37 17.82
CA SER A 293 -0.18 -18.50 18.74
C SER A 293 1.08 -19.33 18.51
N SER A 294 1.49 -20.12 19.50
CA SER A 294 2.58 -21.08 19.34
C SER A 294 2.22 -22.09 18.23
N VAL A 295 3.14 -22.30 17.29
CA VAL A 295 2.96 -23.23 16.17
C VAL A 295 3.86 -24.43 16.41
N LYS A 296 3.29 -25.63 16.26
CA LYS A 296 4.04 -26.88 16.27
C LYS A 296 3.82 -27.65 14.97
N VAL A 297 4.89 -27.79 14.20
CA VAL A 297 4.93 -28.60 12.97
C VAL A 297 5.28 -30.04 13.34
N ASN A 298 4.45 -30.98 12.90
CA ASN A 298 4.63 -32.41 13.14
C ASN A 298 5.37 -33.10 11.99
N SER A 299 5.13 -32.67 10.75
CA SER A 299 5.82 -33.17 9.55
C SER A 299 5.71 -32.17 8.41
N PHE A 300 6.62 -32.27 7.46
CA PHE A 300 6.50 -31.66 6.14
C PHE A 300 7.32 -32.49 5.14
N MET A 301 6.99 -32.36 3.87
CA MET A 301 7.76 -32.86 2.74
C MET A 301 8.37 -31.68 1.99
N PHE A 302 9.44 -31.92 1.22
CA PHE A 302 10.03 -30.89 0.38
C PHE A 302 10.45 -31.42 -0.98
N GLU A 303 10.44 -30.53 -1.97
CA GLU A 303 11.02 -30.76 -3.29
C GLU A 303 11.75 -29.50 -3.76
N GLN A 304 12.88 -29.66 -4.45
CA GLN A 304 13.58 -28.54 -5.05
C GLN A 304 12.86 -28.11 -6.33
N ILE A 305 12.58 -26.82 -6.45
CA ILE A 305 11.90 -26.23 -7.60
C ILE A 305 12.81 -25.21 -8.28
N GLY A 306 12.59 -24.96 -9.57
CA GLY A 306 13.38 -23.97 -10.31
C GLY A 306 14.82 -24.40 -10.64
N VAL A 307 15.15 -25.70 -10.52
CA VAL A 307 16.47 -26.24 -10.90
C VAL A 307 16.81 -25.85 -12.35
N GLY A 308 17.96 -25.20 -12.52
CA GLY A 308 18.43 -24.71 -13.82
C GLY A 308 17.67 -23.51 -14.40
N LYS A 309 16.72 -22.92 -13.64
CA LYS A 309 15.92 -21.76 -14.06
C LYS A 309 16.16 -20.50 -13.22
N GLY A 310 16.78 -20.64 -12.05
CA GLY A 310 17.21 -19.53 -11.19
C GLY A 310 18.73 -19.35 -11.22
N TRP A 311 19.19 -18.11 -11.08
CA TRP A 311 20.61 -17.77 -11.20
C TRP A 311 21.35 -17.74 -9.85
N ASN A 312 20.65 -17.51 -8.73
CA ASN A 312 21.24 -17.48 -7.37
C ASN A 312 20.37 -18.20 -6.33
N GLY A 313 21.00 -19.07 -5.54
CA GLY A 313 20.37 -19.74 -4.40
C GLY A 313 19.56 -21.00 -4.77
N SER A 314 18.93 -21.58 -3.76
CA SER A 314 18.07 -22.77 -3.88
C SER A 314 16.64 -22.45 -3.45
N ILE A 315 15.67 -22.89 -4.24
CA ILE A 315 14.24 -22.71 -3.96
C ILE A 315 13.63 -24.09 -3.72
N TYR A 316 12.93 -24.24 -2.61
CA TYR A 316 12.26 -25.46 -2.21
C TYR A 316 10.78 -25.20 -1.99
N ARG A 317 9.94 -26.10 -2.47
CA ARG A 317 8.54 -26.14 -2.08
C ARG A 317 8.43 -27.06 -0.86
N LEU A 318 7.90 -26.52 0.24
CA LEU A 318 7.49 -27.30 1.39
C LEU A 318 6.00 -27.64 1.22
N TYR A 319 5.62 -28.89 1.37
CA TYR A 319 4.24 -29.34 1.18
C TYR A 319 3.87 -30.46 2.16
N ASP A 320 2.58 -30.79 2.23
CA ASP A 320 2.04 -31.72 3.23
C ASP A 320 2.48 -31.35 4.66
N ILE A 321 2.44 -30.04 4.95
CA ILE A 321 2.83 -29.52 6.25
C ILE A 321 1.69 -29.84 7.23
N GLN A 322 2.00 -30.66 8.24
CA GLN A 322 1.05 -31.07 9.26
C GLN A 322 1.33 -30.31 10.55
N TYR A 323 0.29 -29.68 11.10
CA TYR A 323 0.36 -28.91 12.34
C TYR A 323 -0.29 -29.67 13.50
N SER A 324 0.12 -29.36 14.73
CA SER A 324 -0.61 -29.84 15.92
C SER A 324 -2.00 -29.20 16.00
N SER A 325 -3.00 -29.97 16.47
CA SER A 325 -4.42 -29.56 16.59
C SER A 325 -4.63 -28.28 17.39
N ASP A 326 -3.70 -27.97 18.29
CA ASP A 326 -3.76 -26.81 19.17
C ASP A 326 -3.36 -25.50 18.46
N SER A 327 -2.90 -25.58 17.20
CA SER A 327 -2.61 -24.42 16.37
C SER A 327 -3.93 -23.78 15.92
N THR A 328 -4.27 -22.62 16.47
CA THR A 328 -5.55 -21.93 16.19
C THR A 328 -5.53 -21.08 14.93
N ASP A 329 -4.34 -20.77 14.39
CA ASP A 329 -4.19 -19.96 13.18
C ASP A 329 -4.27 -20.85 11.92
N TYR A 330 -5.01 -20.38 10.91
CA TYR A 330 -5.13 -21.06 9.62
C TYR A 330 -3.84 -20.90 8.80
N LEU A 331 -2.87 -21.79 9.06
CA LEU A 331 -1.61 -21.87 8.32
C LEU A 331 -1.76 -22.74 7.06
N PRO A 332 -1.09 -22.39 5.96
CA PRO A 332 -1.24 -23.12 4.70
C PRO A 332 -0.55 -24.49 4.76
N PRO A 333 -1.06 -25.49 4.03
CA PRO A 333 -0.44 -26.82 3.96
C PRO A 333 0.83 -26.87 3.09
N SER A 334 1.18 -25.74 2.43
CA SER A 334 2.38 -25.60 1.61
C SER A 334 2.92 -24.18 1.64
N MET A 335 4.23 -24.06 1.45
CA MET A 335 4.99 -22.80 1.43
C MET A 335 6.21 -22.94 0.51
N VAL A 336 6.84 -21.82 0.15
CA VAL A 336 8.10 -21.80 -0.61
C VAL A 336 9.22 -21.28 0.28
N LEU A 337 10.27 -22.08 0.45
CA LEU A 337 11.52 -21.68 1.08
C LEU A 337 12.51 -21.23 -0.01
N LYS A 338 13.02 -20.01 0.11
CA LYS A 338 14.09 -19.48 -0.75
C LYS A 338 15.33 -19.23 0.10
N LEU A 339 16.39 -19.98 -0.19
CA LEU A 339 17.72 -19.82 0.39
C LEU A 339 18.59 -19.11 -0.64
N SER A 340 18.85 -17.82 -0.43
CA SER A 340 19.65 -17.01 -1.35
C SER A 340 21.09 -16.97 -0.89
N THR A 341 22.03 -17.15 -1.83
CA THR A 341 23.47 -17.04 -1.57
C THR A 341 24.14 -16.15 -2.63
N GLY A 342 25.23 -15.48 -2.24
CA GLY A 342 26.09 -14.71 -3.14
C GLY A 342 25.63 -13.29 -3.46
N ILE A 343 26.22 -12.76 -4.54
CA ILE A 343 25.97 -11.41 -5.08
C ILE A 343 25.49 -11.58 -6.53
N TRP A 344 24.41 -10.88 -6.91
CA TRP A 344 23.88 -10.89 -8.28
C TRP A 344 23.61 -9.47 -8.76
N LEU A 345 24.00 -9.10 -9.99
CA LEU A 345 23.95 -7.72 -10.48
C LEU A 345 24.59 -6.69 -9.52
N GLN A 346 25.67 -7.07 -8.82
CA GLN A 346 26.28 -6.26 -7.74
C GLN A 346 25.32 -5.96 -6.56
N ARG A 347 24.24 -6.71 -6.43
CA ARG A 347 23.28 -6.65 -5.33
C ARG A 347 23.51 -7.81 -4.38
N VAL A 348 23.52 -7.50 -3.10
CA VAL A 348 23.63 -8.47 -2.01
C VAL A 348 22.30 -9.19 -1.82
N ALA A 349 22.33 -10.42 -1.30
CA ALA A 349 21.14 -11.23 -1.06
C ALA A 349 20.13 -10.61 -0.07
N SER A 350 20.48 -9.53 0.63
CA SER A 350 19.61 -8.83 1.58
C SER A 350 18.55 -7.92 0.93
N ILE A 351 18.60 -7.64 -0.37
CA ILE A 351 17.64 -6.75 -1.04
C ILE A 351 16.20 -7.27 -0.95
N GLU A 352 15.94 -8.52 -1.32
CA GLU A 352 14.59 -9.10 -1.28
C GLU A 352 14.04 -9.23 0.15
N PRO A 353 14.82 -9.69 1.15
CA PRO A 353 14.47 -9.57 2.57
C PRO A 353 14.06 -8.15 2.96
N GLU A 354 14.86 -7.15 2.64
CA GLU A 354 14.55 -5.75 2.96
C GLU A 354 13.29 -5.27 2.25
N PHE A 355 13.03 -5.73 1.02
CA PHE A 355 11.80 -5.46 0.30
C PHE A 355 10.59 -5.98 1.07
N TYR A 356 10.55 -7.27 1.45
CA TYR A 356 9.40 -7.82 2.17
C TYR A 356 9.20 -7.16 3.54
N LEU A 357 10.29 -6.75 4.21
CA LEU A 357 10.22 -6.08 5.52
C LEU A 357 9.74 -4.63 5.42
N LYS A 358 10.27 -3.86 4.46
CA LYS A 358 10.16 -2.41 4.43
C LYS A 358 9.28 -1.88 3.30
N LEU A 359 9.10 -2.59 2.19
CA LEU A 359 8.24 -2.15 1.09
C LEU A 359 6.98 -2.99 0.93
N GLY A 360 7.03 -4.30 1.19
CA GLY A 360 5.89 -5.21 1.04
C GLY A 360 4.60 -4.69 1.70
N PRO A 361 4.62 -4.32 3.00
CA PRO A 361 3.44 -3.76 3.69
C PRO A 361 3.00 -2.36 3.23
N ARG A 362 3.73 -1.75 2.30
CA ARG A 362 3.48 -0.41 1.77
C ARG A 362 2.96 -0.43 0.33
N ILE A 363 3.03 -1.58 -0.34
CA ILE A 363 2.53 -1.78 -1.70
C ILE A 363 1.04 -2.09 -1.65
N SER A 364 0.26 -1.49 -2.55
CA SER A 364 -1.18 -1.74 -2.62
C SER A 364 -1.75 -1.97 -4.00
N ASN A 365 -1.06 -1.53 -5.05
CA ASN A 365 -1.57 -1.65 -6.43
C ASN A 365 -1.26 -2.99 -7.09
N ILE A 366 -0.34 -3.77 -6.53
CA ILE A 366 0.07 -5.07 -7.05
C ILE A 366 0.15 -6.09 -5.93
N GLU A 367 -0.13 -7.35 -6.23
CA GLU A 367 0.01 -8.42 -5.25
C GLU A 367 1.45 -8.93 -5.23
N ILE A 368 1.90 -9.31 -4.05
CA ILE A 368 3.17 -9.99 -3.80
C ILE A 368 2.89 -11.24 -2.97
N PRO A 369 3.74 -12.29 -3.05
CA PRO A 369 3.61 -13.47 -2.20
C PRO A 369 3.49 -13.08 -0.72
N LYS A 370 2.57 -13.71 -0.01
CA LYS A 370 2.54 -13.58 1.45
C LYS A 370 3.88 -14.04 2.03
N CYS A 371 4.50 -13.22 2.86
CA CYS A 371 5.75 -13.55 3.53
C CYS A 371 5.47 -14.06 4.94
N TYR A 372 5.84 -15.31 5.21
CA TYR A 372 5.71 -15.93 6.53
C TYR A 372 6.94 -15.65 7.40
N TYR A 373 8.14 -15.69 6.82
CA TYR A 373 9.36 -15.49 7.59
C TYR A 373 10.50 -14.91 6.74
N VAL A 374 11.33 -14.09 7.36
CA VAL A 374 12.52 -13.47 6.75
C VAL A 374 13.68 -13.62 7.73
N ALA A 375 14.83 -14.09 7.25
CA ALA A 375 16.08 -14.02 8.01
C ALA A 375 17.26 -13.60 7.13
N ARG A 376 18.22 -12.94 7.76
CA ARG A 376 19.53 -12.60 7.19
C ARG A 376 20.56 -13.44 7.92
N HIS A 377 21.61 -13.85 7.24
CA HIS A 377 22.69 -14.53 7.91
C HIS A 377 23.39 -13.55 8.89
N PRO A 378 23.63 -13.94 10.15
CA PRO A 378 24.11 -13.03 11.21
C PRO A 378 25.52 -12.47 10.93
N HIS A 379 26.30 -13.17 10.11
CA HIS A 379 27.69 -12.83 9.80
C HIS A 379 27.95 -12.63 8.30
N SER A 380 26.92 -12.72 7.44
CA SER A 380 27.07 -12.66 5.98
C SER A 380 25.93 -11.83 5.38
N SER A 381 26.27 -10.77 4.64
CA SER A 381 25.28 -9.98 3.90
C SER A 381 24.83 -10.66 2.60
N ASN A 382 25.50 -11.74 2.20
CA ASN A 382 25.29 -12.47 0.96
C ASN A 382 24.37 -13.68 1.12
N GLU A 383 23.84 -13.90 2.31
CA GLU A 383 22.99 -15.04 2.61
C GLU A 383 21.70 -14.59 3.27
N SER A 384 20.59 -15.08 2.74
CA SER A 384 19.27 -14.76 3.26
C SER A 384 18.28 -15.88 3.05
N LEU A 385 17.24 -15.86 3.88
CA LEU A 385 16.19 -16.83 3.89
C LEU A 385 14.84 -16.12 3.82
N LEU A 386 13.97 -16.63 2.95
CA LEU A 386 12.57 -16.24 2.87
C LEU A 386 11.67 -17.48 2.91
N LEU A 387 10.60 -17.40 3.68
CA LEU A 387 9.50 -18.36 3.66
C LEU A 387 8.25 -17.63 3.13
N LEU A 388 7.77 -18.04 1.95
CA LEU A 388 6.77 -17.33 1.16
C LEU A 388 5.54 -18.21 0.85
N GLU A 389 4.47 -17.56 0.40
CA GLU A 389 3.27 -18.20 -0.16
C GLU A 389 3.62 -19.15 -1.30
N ASP A 390 3.09 -20.37 -1.23
CA ASP A 390 3.08 -21.27 -2.38
C ASP A 390 1.98 -20.84 -3.36
N LEU A 391 2.36 -20.07 -4.37
CA LEU A 391 1.43 -19.55 -5.37
C LEU A 391 0.85 -20.63 -6.30
N SER A 392 1.44 -21.84 -6.36
CA SER A 392 0.99 -22.90 -7.29
C SER A 392 -0.44 -23.37 -7.03
N MET A 393 -0.94 -23.16 -5.81
CA MET A 393 -2.28 -23.57 -5.42
C MET A 393 -3.37 -22.71 -6.05
N ASN A 394 -3.13 -21.40 -6.15
CA ASN A 394 -4.16 -20.41 -6.44
C ASN A 394 -3.78 -19.46 -7.57
N CYS A 395 -2.68 -19.70 -8.28
CA CYS A 395 -2.24 -18.86 -9.38
C CYS A 395 -1.82 -19.69 -10.59
N ASP A 396 -1.92 -19.08 -11.76
CA ASP A 396 -1.44 -19.62 -13.03
C ASP A 396 -0.15 -18.89 -13.46
N PRO A 397 0.88 -19.62 -13.90
CA PRO A 397 2.00 -19.01 -14.57
C PRO A 397 1.55 -18.43 -15.91
N LEU A 398 2.23 -17.37 -16.35
CA LEU A 398 2.08 -16.91 -17.72
C LEU A 398 2.85 -17.87 -18.65
N ASP A 399 2.22 -18.26 -19.76
CA ASP A 399 2.80 -19.20 -20.71
C ASP A 399 3.98 -18.56 -21.46
N SER A 400 5.20 -19.02 -21.15
CA SER A 400 6.44 -18.60 -21.82
C SER A 400 6.71 -19.33 -23.13
N LYS A 401 5.92 -20.36 -23.47
CA LYS A 401 6.05 -21.15 -24.71
C LYS A 401 5.03 -20.76 -25.79
N GLY A 402 3.92 -20.13 -25.39
CA GLY A 402 2.95 -19.51 -26.29
C GLY A 402 3.30 -18.07 -26.65
N SER A 403 2.82 -17.58 -27.79
CA SER A 403 2.84 -16.14 -28.06
C SER A 403 1.92 -15.45 -27.06
N LEU A 404 2.49 -14.59 -26.20
CA LEU A 404 1.71 -13.78 -25.25
C LEU A 404 0.64 -13.01 -26.04
N LYS A 405 -0.62 -12.95 -25.58
CA LYS A 405 -1.64 -12.15 -26.26
C LYS A 405 -1.47 -10.66 -25.96
N ASP A 406 -1.84 -9.79 -26.90
CA ASP A 406 -1.75 -8.33 -26.72
C ASP A 406 -2.59 -7.84 -25.53
N SER A 407 -3.77 -8.43 -25.29
CA SER A 407 -4.61 -8.15 -24.13
C SER A 407 -3.89 -8.42 -22.80
N THR A 408 -3.24 -9.58 -22.68
CA THR A 408 -2.39 -9.92 -21.53
C THR A 408 -1.21 -8.96 -21.40
N LEU A 409 -0.55 -8.63 -22.51
CA LEU A 409 0.55 -7.68 -22.53
C LEU A 409 0.13 -6.31 -21.97
N PHE A 410 -0.97 -5.73 -22.48
CA PHE A 410 -1.45 -4.44 -22.01
C PHE A 410 -1.90 -4.48 -20.55
N PHE A 411 -2.49 -5.58 -20.10
CA PHE A 411 -2.77 -5.82 -18.69
C PHE A 411 -1.48 -5.73 -17.84
N LEU A 412 -0.41 -6.42 -18.24
CA LEU A 412 0.87 -6.40 -17.52
C LEU A 412 1.49 -5.01 -17.48
N ILE A 413 1.48 -4.29 -18.61
CA ILE A 413 1.97 -2.90 -18.70
C ILE A 413 1.19 -1.98 -17.76
N ALA A 414 -0.14 -2.07 -17.74
CA ALA A 414 -0.97 -1.27 -16.85
C ALA A 414 -0.74 -1.63 -15.36
N SER A 415 -0.53 -2.90 -15.05
CA SER A 415 -0.23 -3.34 -13.68
C SER A 415 1.10 -2.80 -13.17
N ILE A 416 2.19 -2.93 -13.93
CA ILE A 416 3.49 -2.39 -13.51
C ILE A 416 3.48 -0.85 -13.48
N ALA A 417 2.78 -0.20 -14.41
CA ALA A 417 2.58 1.25 -14.39
C ALA A 417 1.84 1.71 -13.13
N SER A 418 0.88 0.91 -12.63
CA SER A 418 0.15 1.22 -11.39
C SER A 418 1.05 1.13 -10.16
N LEU A 419 1.97 0.17 -10.09
CA LEU A 419 3.02 0.14 -9.06
C LEU A 419 3.91 1.39 -9.18
N HIS A 420 4.35 1.71 -10.40
CA HIS A 420 5.19 2.88 -10.63
C HIS A 420 4.51 4.18 -10.24
N ALA A 421 3.21 4.32 -10.50
CA ALA A 421 2.42 5.48 -10.09
C ALA A 421 2.26 5.61 -8.57
N GLU A 422 2.25 4.48 -7.83
CA GLU A 422 2.18 4.46 -6.37
C GLU A 422 3.43 5.09 -5.74
N PHE A 423 4.60 4.82 -6.32
CA PHE A 423 5.91 5.24 -5.80
C PHE A 423 6.58 6.37 -6.59
N PHE A 424 5.92 6.94 -7.60
CA PHE A 424 6.49 7.97 -8.46
C PHE A 424 6.90 9.21 -7.66
N ASN A 425 8.21 9.51 -7.66
CA ASN A 425 8.84 10.57 -6.86
C ASN A 425 8.41 10.56 -5.37
N HIS A 426 8.04 9.38 -4.84
CA HIS A 426 7.43 9.30 -3.53
C HIS A 426 8.49 9.62 -2.44
N PRO A 427 8.22 10.57 -1.51
CA PRO A 427 9.20 11.00 -0.51
C PRO A 427 9.75 9.88 0.36
N LEU A 428 8.97 8.81 0.56
CA LEU A 428 9.39 7.57 1.23
C LEU A 428 10.74 7.05 0.69
N LEU A 429 10.91 7.01 -0.63
CA LEU A 429 12.12 6.46 -1.26
C LEU A 429 13.37 7.36 -1.10
N ARG A 430 13.22 8.55 -0.52
CA ARG A 430 14.31 9.49 -0.15
C ARG A 430 14.76 9.34 1.29
N GLN A 431 13.99 8.65 2.12
CA GLN A 431 14.27 8.59 3.55
C GLN A 431 15.39 7.61 3.85
N GLU A 432 16.16 7.92 4.89
CA GLU A 432 17.33 7.13 5.32
C GLU A 432 17.00 5.64 5.54
N MET A 433 15.80 5.32 6.04
CA MET A 433 15.39 3.93 6.25
C MET A 433 15.29 3.10 4.96
N PHE A 434 15.28 3.75 3.78
CA PHE A 434 15.31 3.12 2.46
C PHE A 434 16.68 3.21 1.79
N ALA A 435 17.75 3.55 2.52
CA ALA A 435 19.12 3.53 2.00
C ALA A 435 19.56 2.15 1.50
N TRP A 436 18.91 1.07 1.95
CA TRP A 436 19.11 -0.29 1.46
C TRP A 436 18.64 -0.48 0.01
N LEU A 437 17.66 0.32 -0.46
CA LEU A 437 17.10 0.20 -1.80
C LEU A 437 18.08 0.80 -2.80
N PRO A 438 18.70 0.01 -3.69
CA PRO A 438 19.76 0.52 -4.55
C PRO A 438 19.17 1.44 -5.61
N SER A 439 19.99 2.38 -6.09
CA SER A 439 19.74 2.99 -7.39
C SER A 439 19.89 1.94 -8.49
N VAL A 440 19.25 2.15 -9.64
CA VAL A 440 19.44 1.31 -10.83
C VAL A 440 20.91 1.29 -11.30
N ASN A 441 21.75 2.24 -10.85
CA ASN A 441 23.19 2.27 -11.12
C ASN A 441 23.91 0.94 -10.86
N SER A 442 23.57 0.17 -9.81
CA SER A 442 24.24 -1.12 -9.56
C SER A 442 23.93 -2.14 -10.67
N THR A 443 22.66 -2.24 -11.05
CA THR A 443 22.19 -3.07 -12.18
C THR A 443 22.83 -2.63 -13.49
N LEU A 444 22.85 -1.33 -13.74
CA LEU A 444 23.43 -0.75 -14.95
C LEU A 444 24.95 -0.95 -15.03
N THR A 445 25.65 -0.85 -13.89
CA THR A 445 27.10 -1.13 -13.82
C THR A 445 27.40 -2.57 -14.19
N HIS A 446 26.57 -3.54 -13.76
CA HIS A 446 26.70 -4.91 -14.20
C HIS A 446 26.59 -5.04 -15.72
N TYR A 447 25.54 -4.48 -16.33
CA TYR A 447 25.36 -4.55 -17.79
C TYR A 447 26.45 -3.80 -18.56
N HIS A 448 26.97 -2.70 -18.01
CA HIS A 448 28.14 -2.03 -18.57
C HIS A 448 29.36 -2.94 -18.60
N THR A 449 29.67 -3.60 -17.48
CA THR A 449 30.78 -4.57 -17.40
C THR A 449 30.60 -5.71 -18.40
N GLU A 450 29.42 -6.32 -18.47
CA GLU A 450 29.12 -7.38 -19.44
C GLU A 450 29.28 -6.89 -20.89
N TYR A 451 28.81 -5.69 -21.19
CA TYR A 451 28.95 -5.10 -22.52
C TYR A 451 30.42 -4.84 -22.87
N VAL A 452 31.21 -4.30 -21.92
CA VAL A 452 32.66 -4.11 -22.08
C VAL A 452 33.33 -5.44 -22.37
N LEU A 453 33.07 -6.49 -21.57
CA LEU A 453 33.65 -7.81 -21.73
C LEU A 453 33.37 -8.38 -23.13
N LYS A 454 32.11 -8.32 -23.59
CA LYS A 454 31.75 -8.75 -24.95
C LYS A 454 32.43 -7.92 -26.04
N MET A 455 32.52 -6.61 -25.86
CA MET A 455 33.18 -5.72 -26.83
C MET A 455 34.71 -5.84 -26.82
N THR A 456 35.29 -6.47 -25.80
CA THR A 456 36.72 -6.87 -25.77
C THR A 456 36.95 -8.28 -26.29
N ASP A 457 35.90 -9.09 -26.44
CA ASP A 457 35.99 -10.44 -26.99
C ASP A 457 36.15 -10.42 -28.52
N LYS A 458 37.19 -11.10 -29.00
CA LYS A 458 37.55 -11.07 -30.42
C LYS A 458 36.55 -11.81 -31.30
N GLU A 459 36.04 -12.95 -30.85
CA GLU A 459 35.09 -13.75 -31.63
C GLU A 459 33.75 -13.02 -31.73
N PHE A 460 33.28 -12.46 -30.63
CA PHE A 460 32.06 -11.67 -30.58
C PHE A 460 32.15 -10.43 -31.46
N THR A 461 33.24 -9.67 -31.39
CA THR A 461 33.39 -8.44 -32.17
C THR A 461 33.50 -8.70 -33.68
N GLN A 462 34.15 -9.79 -34.09
CA GLN A 462 34.17 -10.23 -35.50
C GLN A 462 32.79 -10.67 -35.98
N LEU A 463 32.06 -11.44 -35.14
CA LEU A 463 30.69 -11.84 -35.44
C LEU A 463 29.76 -10.62 -35.57
N LEU A 464 29.85 -9.66 -34.64
CA LEU A 464 29.05 -8.45 -34.65
C LEU A 464 29.33 -7.62 -35.91
N GLU A 465 30.61 -7.40 -36.25
CA GLU A 465 31.02 -6.69 -37.46
C GLU A 465 30.45 -7.32 -38.73
N SER A 466 30.36 -8.65 -38.79
CA SER A 466 29.78 -9.37 -39.93
C SER A 466 28.25 -9.23 -40.07
N ARG A 467 27.55 -8.86 -38.99
CA ARG A 467 26.07 -8.82 -38.94
C ARG A 467 25.47 -7.43 -38.99
N VAL A 468 26.26 -6.37 -38.80
CA VAL A 468 25.77 -4.99 -38.77
C VAL A 468 26.52 -4.11 -39.77
N SER A 469 25.93 -2.99 -40.17
CA SER A 469 26.63 -2.04 -41.05
C SER A 469 27.91 -1.50 -40.38
N PRO A 470 28.94 -1.09 -41.16
CA PRO A 470 30.14 -0.48 -40.60
C PRO A 470 29.84 0.69 -39.66
N LYS A 471 28.83 1.51 -40.02
CA LYS A 471 28.36 2.64 -39.20
C LYS A 471 27.80 2.17 -37.84
N ALA A 472 26.96 1.13 -37.83
CA ALA A 472 26.40 0.57 -36.60
C ALA A 472 27.49 -0.05 -35.72
N TYR A 473 28.49 -0.72 -36.32
CA TYR A 473 29.62 -1.27 -35.59
C TYR A 473 30.48 -0.18 -34.94
N THR A 474 30.75 0.92 -35.65
CA THR A 474 31.44 2.09 -35.07
C THR A 474 30.67 2.63 -33.86
N TYR A 475 29.34 2.77 -33.95
CA TYR A 475 28.53 3.19 -32.82
C TYR A 475 28.56 2.21 -31.66
N ALA A 476 28.48 0.90 -31.92
CA ALA A 476 28.56 -0.12 -30.86
C ALA A 476 29.88 -0.04 -30.08
N LYS A 477 31.01 0.18 -30.76
CA LYS A 477 32.32 0.42 -30.13
C LYS A 477 32.36 1.71 -29.32
N ALA A 478 31.86 2.81 -29.89
CA ALA A 478 31.83 4.09 -29.19
C ALA A 478 30.90 4.07 -27.97
N LEU A 479 29.81 3.30 -28.02
CA LEU A 479 28.82 3.23 -26.95
C LEU A 479 29.45 2.78 -25.61
N VAL A 480 30.47 1.91 -25.65
CA VAL A 480 31.18 1.42 -24.46
C VAL A 480 31.65 2.57 -23.55
N THR A 481 32.15 3.66 -24.14
CA THR A 481 32.70 4.81 -23.39
C THR A 481 31.62 5.80 -22.94
N HIS A 482 30.42 5.73 -23.49
CA HIS A 482 29.32 6.67 -23.20
C HIS A 482 28.24 6.09 -22.28
N ILE A 483 28.19 4.76 -22.13
CA ILE A 483 27.24 4.06 -21.27
C ILE A 483 27.18 4.63 -19.83
N PRO A 484 28.30 4.85 -19.11
CA PRO A 484 28.25 5.37 -17.75
C PRO A 484 27.55 6.73 -17.64
N HIS A 485 27.79 7.63 -18.59
CA HIS A 485 27.18 8.96 -18.62
C HIS A 485 25.67 8.87 -18.90
N LEU A 486 25.27 8.08 -19.91
CA LEU A 486 23.86 7.83 -20.22
C LEU A 486 23.11 7.27 -19.01
N PHE A 487 23.73 6.33 -18.29
CA PHE A 487 23.14 5.73 -17.11
C PHE A 487 22.98 6.74 -15.97
N GLN A 488 24.00 7.57 -15.71
CA GLN A 488 23.90 8.63 -14.70
C GLN A 488 22.77 9.63 -15.00
N THR A 489 22.57 10.01 -16.26
CA THR A 489 21.45 10.88 -16.66
C THR A 489 20.08 10.24 -16.39
N LEU A 490 19.99 8.91 -16.41
CA LEU A 490 18.73 8.18 -16.22
C LEU A 490 18.42 7.85 -14.75
N THR A 491 19.35 8.04 -13.81
CA THR A 491 19.24 7.47 -12.45
C THR A 491 18.68 8.41 -11.37
N ASP A 492 18.71 9.73 -11.56
CA ASP A 492 18.44 10.67 -10.44
C ASP A 492 17.20 11.54 -10.60
N GLU A 493 16.61 11.63 -11.79
CA GLU A 493 15.36 12.36 -12.04
C GLU A 493 14.17 11.41 -12.25
N HIS A 494 13.01 11.74 -11.66
CA HIS A 494 11.73 11.06 -11.90
C HIS A 494 11.71 9.55 -11.63
N TYR A 495 12.25 9.12 -10.49
CA TYR A 495 12.28 7.71 -10.12
C TYR A 495 10.99 7.22 -9.46
N THR A 496 10.84 5.90 -9.45
CA THR A 496 9.83 5.14 -8.73
C THR A 496 10.46 3.86 -8.14
N LEU A 497 9.66 3.02 -7.48
CA LEU A 497 10.03 1.65 -7.16
C LEU A 497 9.89 0.79 -8.42
N SER A 498 11.02 0.34 -8.95
CA SER A 498 11.08 -0.59 -10.08
C SER A 498 11.29 -2.01 -9.57
N HIS A 499 10.69 -2.99 -10.27
CA HIS A 499 10.95 -4.40 -10.03
C HIS A 499 12.40 -4.74 -10.41
N GLY A 500 12.89 -4.22 -11.54
CA GLY A 500 14.26 -4.41 -12.03
C GLY A 500 14.50 -5.75 -12.73
N ASP A 501 13.48 -6.58 -12.84
CA ASP A 501 13.47 -7.88 -13.56
C ASP A 501 12.02 -8.24 -13.92
N PHE A 502 11.31 -7.29 -14.53
CA PHE A 502 9.92 -7.45 -14.90
C PHE A 502 9.81 -8.27 -16.20
N TRP A 503 9.59 -9.58 -16.06
CA TRP A 503 9.47 -10.52 -17.17
C TRP A 503 8.54 -11.68 -16.84
N ILE A 504 8.09 -12.40 -17.87
CA ILE A 504 6.99 -13.38 -17.80
C ILE A 504 7.17 -14.48 -16.73
N ASN A 505 8.40 -14.85 -16.39
CA ASN A 505 8.68 -15.91 -15.43
C ASN A 505 8.59 -15.46 -13.95
N ASN A 506 8.54 -14.15 -13.68
CA ASN A 506 8.40 -13.56 -12.35
C ASN A 506 6.94 -13.10 -12.06
N LEU A 507 6.00 -13.57 -12.88
CA LEU A 507 4.63 -13.05 -12.95
C LEU A 507 3.63 -14.18 -12.97
N PHE A 508 2.79 -14.26 -11.94
CA PHE A 508 1.65 -15.17 -11.89
C PHE A 508 0.32 -14.41 -11.90
N ILE A 509 -0.73 -15.04 -12.41
CA ILE A 509 -2.10 -14.53 -12.36
C ILE A 509 -2.88 -15.30 -11.31
N ARG A 510 -3.43 -14.61 -10.30
CA ARG A 510 -4.24 -15.26 -9.27
C ARG A 510 -5.57 -15.75 -9.86
N ARG A 511 -5.89 -17.04 -9.67
CA ARG A 511 -7.16 -17.73 -9.99
C ARG A 511 -8.31 -17.24 -9.09
N SER A 512 -8.54 -15.94 -9.12
CA SER A 512 -9.66 -15.28 -8.46
C SER A 512 -10.54 -14.66 -9.53
N GLN A 513 -11.78 -14.34 -9.18
CA GLN A 513 -12.69 -13.65 -10.09
C GLN A 513 -12.10 -12.33 -10.65
N SER A 514 -11.11 -11.73 -9.99
CA SER A 514 -10.45 -10.48 -10.37
C SER A 514 -9.13 -10.63 -11.14
N HIS A 515 -8.61 -11.83 -11.39
CA HIS A 515 -7.38 -12.08 -12.18
C HIS A 515 -6.23 -11.09 -11.86
N ARG A 516 -5.80 -11.06 -10.60
CA ARG A 516 -4.77 -10.12 -10.13
C ARG A 516 -3.37 -10.59 -10.48
N LEU A 517 -2.51 -9.64 -10.85
CA LEU A 517 -1.10 -9.89 -11.10
C LEU A 517 -0.35 -10.00 -9.78
N VAL A 518 0.38 -11.11 -9.62
CA VAL A 518 1.28 -11.37 -8.49
C VAL A 518 2.71 -11.29 -8.99
N LEU A 519 3.48 -10.33 -8.45
CA LEU A 519 4.92 -10.16 -8.73
C LEU A 519 5.72 -10.80 -7.61
N PHE A 520 6.67 -11.63 -8.00
CA PHE A 520 7.62 -12.27 -7.09
C PHE A 520 9.04 -12.12 -7.62
N ASP A 521 10.01 -12.52 -6.79
CA ASP A 521 11.44 -12.35 -7.06
C ASP A 521 11.90 -10.88 -7.06
N TRP A 522 11.82 -10.25 -5.89
CA TRP A 522 12.17 -8.84 -5.70
C TRP A 522 13.66 -8.59 -5.44
N GLN A 523 14.55 -9.53 -5.79
CA GLN A 523 16.00 -9.41 -5.58
C GLN A 523 16.62 -8.23 -6.34
N THR A 524 15.95 -7.80 -7.40
CA THR A 524 16.43 -6.81 -8.36
C THR A 524 15.84 -5.43 -8.13
N CYS A 525 14.94 -5.30 -7.15
CA CYS A 525 14.16 -4.09 -6.97
C CYS A 525 15.05 -2.88 -6.69
N CYS A 526 14.70 -1.74 -7.28
CA CYS A 526 15.54 -0.57 -7.23
C CYS A 526 14.77 0.73 -7.37
N ARG A 527 15.43 1.83 -7.00
CA ARG A 527 15.00 3.17 -7.33
C ARG A 527 15.47 3.49 -8.76
N ALA A 528 14.52 3.61 -9.69
CA ALA A 528 14.81 3.78 -11.11
C ALA A 528 13.74 4.62 -11.81
N ASN A 529 14.05 5.13 -13.00
CA ASN A 529 12.99 5.44 -13.95
C ASN A 529 12.23 4.13 -14.30
N GLY A 530 10.92 4.12 -14.09
CA GLY A 530 10.09 2.92 -14.27
C GLY A 530 10.07 2.36 -15.70
N LEU A 531 10.54 3.11 -16.70
CA LEU A 531 10.70 2.59 -18.07
C LEU A 531 11.66 1.40 -18.16
N ILE A 532 12.53 1.19 -17.16
CA ILE A 532 13.43 0.03 -17.15
C ILE A 532 12.65 -1.30 -17.19
N ASP A 533 11.56 -1.42 -16.43
CA ASP A 533 10.73 -2.62 -16.41
C ASP A 533 9.97 -2.79 -17.75
N ILE A 534 9.57 -1.68 -18.38
CA ILE A 534 8.93 -1.69 -19.70
C ILE A 534 9.91 -2.20 -20.77
N VAL A 535 11.15 -1.72 -20.74
CA VAL A 535 12.20 -2.14 -21.68
C VAL A 535 12.54 -3.62 -21.50
N PHE A 536 12.68 -4.10 -20.25
CA PHE A 536 12.96 -5.51 -19.98
C PHE A 536 11.83 -6.42 -20.44
N PHE A 537 10.59 -6.00 -20.23
CA PHE A 537 9.45 -6.75 -20.70
C PHE A 537 9.35 -6.80 -22.24
N LEU A 538 9.51 -5.65 -22.93
CA LEU A 538 9.45 -5.59 -24.40
C LEU A 538 10.55 -6.40 -25.08
N ARG A 539 11.73 -6.55 -24.44
CA ARG A 539 12.85 -7.36 -24.94
C ARG A 539 12.54 -8.86 -25.05
N LEU A 540 11.49 -9.33 -24.39
CA LEU A 540 11.06 -10.73 -24.46
C LEU A 540 10.25 -11.03 -25.73
N LEU A 541 9.73 -9.99 -26.39
CA LEU A 541 8.98 -10.13 -27.63
C LEU A 541 9.94 -10.23 -28.81
N ASP A 542 9.46 -10.78 -29.92
CA ASP A 542 10.17 -10.68 -31.19
C ASP A 542 10.34 -9.20 -31.59
N THR A 543 11.41 -8.89 -32.32
CA THR A 543 11.82 -7.50 -32.58
C THR A 543 10.76 -6.71 -33.36
N ASP A 544 10.10 -7.34 -34.32
CA ASP A 544 9.12 -6.66 -35.16
C ASP A 544 7.83 -6.39 -34.38
N ARG A 545 7.38 -7.34 -33.56
CA ARG A 545 6.25 -7.15 -32.65
C ARG A 545 6.54 -6.07 -31.61
N ALA A 546 7.71 -6.08 -30.98
CA ALA A 546 8.11 -5.06 -30.01
C ALA A 546 8.03 -3.65 -30.63
N ARG A 547 8.57 -3.46 -31.83
CA ARG A 547 8.50 -2.19 -32.58
C ARG A 547 7.07 -1.77 -32.92
N SER A 548 6.23 -2.72 -33.32
CA SER A 548 4.83 -2.44 -33.69
C SER A 548 3.98 -1.99 -32.48
N LEU A 549 4.31 -2.46 -31.28
CA LEU A 549 3.56 -2.18 -30.05
C LEU A 549 4.14 -1.03 -29.21
N GLU A 550 5.39 -0.63 -29.44
CA GLU A 550 6.14 0.32 -28.61
C GLU A 550 5.34 1.60 -28.32
N SER A 551 4.81 2.26 -29.35
CA SER A 551 4.05 3.51 -29.17
C SER A 551 2.78 3.31 -28.33
N GLN A 552 2.05 2.20 -28.52
CA GLN A 552 0.83 1.90 -27.77
C GLN A 552 1.16 1.58 -26.30
N VAL A 553 2.22 0.81 -26.06
CA VAL A 553 2.71 0.47 -24.72
C VAL A 553 3.14 1.72 -23.95
N LEU A 554 3.93 2.59 -24.58
CA LEU A 554 4.37 3.84 -23.95
C LEU A 554 3.21 4.79 -23.68
N GLN A 555 2.24 4.87 -24.58
CA GLN A 555 1.03 5.67 -24.38
C GLN A 555 0.21 5.12 -23.21
N LEU A 556 -0.02 3.82 -23.14
CA LEU A 556 -0.74 3.17 -22.03
C LEU A 556 -0.01 3.36 -20.70
N TYR A 557 1.32 3.18 -20.70
CA TYR A 557 2.16 3.39 -19.53
C TYR A 557 2.04 4.82 -19.01
N HIS A 558 2.22 5.81 -19.89
CA HIS A 558 2.10 7.23 -19.55
C HIS A 558 0.69 7.57 -19.06
N GLN A 559 -0.35 7.08 -19.74
CA GLN A 559 -1.73 7.29 -19.32
C GLN A 559 -1.99 6.69 -17.94
N THR A 560 -1.48 5.50 -17.63
CA THR A 560 -1.66 4.86 -16.32
C THR A 560 -0.88 5.57 -15.22
N LEU A 561 0.31 6.10 -15.54
CA LEU A 561 1.09 6.93 -14.61
C LEU A 561 0.37 8.23 -14.24
N VAL A 562 -0.22 8.90 -15.22
CA VAL A 562 -0.91 10.20 -15.04
C VAL A 562 -2.32 9.99 -14.47
N ASN A 563 -3.02 8.98 -14.97
CA ASN A 563 -4.38 8.62 -14.58
C ASN A 563 -4.32 7.27 -13.83
N LYS A 564 -4.37 7.31 -12.50
CA LYS A 564 -4.52 6.10 -11.62
C LYS A 564 -5.84 5.33 -11.82
N ASP A 565 -6.55 5.73 -12.85
CA ASP A 565 -7.90 5.43 -13.24
C ASP A 565 -7.98 4.26 -14.25
N LEU A 566 -6.88 3.92 -14.90
CA LEU A 566 -6.83 2.76 -15.79
C LEU A 566 -6.64 1.50 -14.95
N SER A 567 -7.76 0.93 -14.52
CA SER A 567 -7.77 -0.40 -13.90
C SER A 567 -7.15 -1.39 -14.89
N PRO A 568 -6.06 -2.10 -14.53
CA PRO A 568 -5.40 -3.03 -15.46
C PRO A 568 -6.38 -4.09 -15.98
N TYR A 569 -7.40 -4.43 -15.18
CA TYR A 569 -8.42 -5.43 -15.50
C TYR A 569 -9.34 -5.11 -16.69
N LYS A 570 -9.33 -3.86 -17.22
CA LYS A 570 -10.10 -3.52 -18.44
C LYS A 570 -9.59 -4.25 -19.68
N TYR A 571 -8.32 -4.67 -19.70
CA TYR A 571 -7.68 -5.30 -20.86
C TYR A 571 -7.79 -6.84 -20.87
N ILE A 572 -8.46 -7.46 -19.89
CA ILE A 572 -8.58 -8.94 -19.81
C ILE A 572 -9.76 -9.47 -20.65
N ASN A 573 -10.78 -8.64 -20.90
CA ASN A 573 -12.04 -9.05 -21.57
C ASN A 573 -12.16 -8.57 -23.03
N SER A 574 -11.07 -8.08 -23.65
CA SER A 574 -11.03 -7.64 -25.05
C SER A 574 -10.34 -8.66 -25.95
#